data_AF-A0A2J8FZL3-F1
#
_entry.id   AF-A0A2J8FZL3-F1
#
_cell.length_a   1.000
_cell.length_b   1.000
_cell.length_c   1.000
_cell.angle_alpha   90.00
_cell.angle_beta   90.00
_cell.angle_gamma   90.00
#
_symmetry.space_group_name_H-M   'P 1'
#
loop_
_entity.id
_entity.type
_entity.pdbx_description
1 polymer ?
#
loop_
_entity_poly.entity_id
_entity_poly.type
_entity_poly.pdbx_seq_one_letter_code
_entity_poly.pdbx_strand_id
1 'polypeptide(L)'
;MAKPKRFPAFTPYYTEDQAGQVRAAFKAAGLQEGDASVSDFIVRATMREVKRLQRKYNAGKAWPPVGAGELRRGQRTMDEMHRSEDK
;
A
#
# COMPACT_ATOMS: atom_id res chain seq x y z
N MET A 1 18.72 -22.85 -13.99
CA MET A 1 18.22 -21.46 -14.09
C MET A 1 17.15 -21.25 -13.01
N ALA A 2 17.34 -20.30 -12.08
CA ALA A 2 16.32 -20.02 -11.07
C ALA A 2 15.06 -19.47 -11.77
N LYS A 3 13.88 -20.00 -11.43
CA LYS A 3 12.62 -19.49 -11.98
C LYS A 3 12.48 -18.01 -11.59
N PRO A 4 12.08 -17.12 -12.52
CA PRO A 4 11.88 -15.72 -12.19
C PRO A 4 10.86 -15.61 -11.05
N LYS A 5 11.22 -14.87 -10.00
CA LYS A 5 10.34 -14.62 -8.87
C LYS A 5 9.12 -13.88 -9.41
N ARG A 6 7.95 -14.53 -9.39
CA ARG A 6 6.70 -13.89 -9.79
C ARG A 6 6.37 -12.81 -8.75
N PHE A 7 6.25 -11.57 -9.21
CA PHE A 7 5.74 -10.46 -8.42
C PHE A 7 4.23 -10.42 -8.66
N PRO A 8 3.39 -10.94 -7.75
CA PRO A 8 1.96 -10.77 -7.90
C PRO A 8 1.66 -9.27 -7.95
N ALA A 9 1.04 -8.81 -9.03
CA ALA A 9 0.64 -7.42 -9.16
C ALA A 9 -0.40 -7.11 -8.07
N PHE A 10 -0.05 -6.20 -7.17
CA PHE A 10 -0.94 -5.68 -6.15
C PHE A 10 -1.20 -4.21 -6.47
N THR A 11 -2.26 -3.96 -7.25
CA THR A 11 -2.59 -2.61 -7.72
C THR A 11 -3.58 -1.96 -6.76
N PRO A 12 -3.19 -0.94 -5.99
CA PRO A 12 -4.13 -0.16 -5.21
C PRO A 12 -5.09 0.61 -6.11
N TYR A 13 -6.33 0.75 -5.65
CA TYR A 13 -7.31 1.62 -6.29
C TYR A 13 -7.19 3.02 -5.69
N TYR A 14 -6.96 4.01 -6.55
CA TYR A 14 -6.91 5.43 -6.20
C TYR A 14 -8.04 6.16 -6.92
N THR A 15 -8.57 7.23 -6.33
CA THR A 15 -9.27 8.26 -7.12
C THR A 15 -8.27 8.97 -8.04
N GLU A 16 -8.76 9.69 -9.05
CA GLU A 16 -7.89 10.45 -9.95
C GLU A 16 -7.02 11.46 -9.18
N ASP A 17 -7.62 12.18 -8.24
CA ASP A 17 -6.91 13.14 -7.37
C ASP A 17 -5.84 12.47 -6.51
N GLN A 18 -6.15 11.33 -5.89
CA GLN A 18 -5.18 10.57 -5.09
C GLN A 18 -4.01 10.10 -5.95
N ALA A 19 -4.30 9.57 -7.15
CA ALA A 19 -3.25 9.14 -8.06
C ALA A 19 -2.40 10.33 -8.53
N GLY A 20 -3.02 11.50 -8.75
CA GLY A 20 -2.34 12.76 -9.04
C GLY A 20 -1.38 13.17 -7.93
N GLN A 21 -1.83 13.14 -6.67
CA GLN A 21 -1.01 13.46 -5.50
C GLN A 21 0.17 12.50 -5.34
N VAL A 22 -0.05 11.19 -5.49
CA VAL A 22 1.02 10.17 -5.42
C VAL A 22 2.09 10.45 -6.47
N ARG A 23 1.70 10.72 -7.72
CA ARG A 23 2.64 11.05 -8.81
C ARG A 23 3.37 12.36 -8.54
N ALA A 24 2.68 13.39 -8.04
CA ALA A 24 3.27 14.69 -7.73
C ALA A 24 4.32 14.57 -6.61
N ALA A 25 4.01 13.86 -5.54
CA ALA A 25 4.93 13.63 -4.43
C ALA A 25 6.18 12.86 -4.88
N PHE A 26 6.01 11.77 -5.64
CA PHE A 26 7.14 11.02 -6.20
C PHE A 26 8.00 11.91 -7.13
N LYS A 27 7.37 12.69 -8.02
CA LYS A 27 8.07 13.60 -8.92
C LYS A 27 8.90 14.65 -8.16
N ALA A 28 8.39 15.14 -7.03
CA ALA A 28 9.05 16.17 -6.24
C ALA A 28 10.21 15.64 -5.38
N ALA A 29 10.03 14.47 -4.76
CA ALA A 29 10.93 14.01 -3.68
C ALA A 29 11.30 12.51 -3.72
N GLY A 30 10.71 11.71 -4.61
CA GLY A 30 10.87 10.24 -4.60
C GLY A 30 12.31 9.78 -4.77
N LEU A 31 13.03 10.38 -5.73
CA LEU A 31 14.44 10.04 -5.99
C LEU A 31 15.36 10.43 -4.83
N GLN A 32 15.09 11.56 -4.18
CA GLN A 32 15.84 12.06 -3.03
C GLN A 32 15.65 11.15 -1.81
N GLU A 33 14.46 10.55 -1.69
CA GLU A 33 14.12 9.54 -0.69
C GLU A 33 14.60 8.12 -1.04
N GLY A 34 15.25 7.94 -2.21
CA GLY A 34 15.82 6.68 -2.66
C GLY A 34 14.85 5.74 -3.38
N ASP A 35 13.66 6.21 -3.77
CA ASP A 35 12.71 5.40 -4.54
C ASP A 35 13.04 5.49 -6.05
N ALA A 36 13.39 4.36 -6.67
CA ALA A 36 13.72 4.31 -8.10
C ALA A 36 12.47 4.40 -9.01
N SER A 37 11.28 4.16 -8.45
CA SER A 37 10.01 4.20 -9.18
C SER A 37 8.83 4.56 -8.27
N VAL A 38 7.69 4.93 -8.86
CA VAL A 38 6.43 5.13 -8.13
C VAL A 38 6.01 3.86 -7.39
N SER A 39 6.27 2.69 -7.98
CA SER A 39 6.00 1.40 -7.33
C SER A 39 6.85 1.23 -6.06
N ASP A 40 8.14 1.56 -6.11
CA ASP A 40 9.02 1.48 -4.93
C ASP A 40 8.55 2.43 -3.84
N PHE A 41 8.14 3.65 -4.20
CA PHE A 41 7.56 4.61 -3.27
C PHE A 41 6.31 4.05 -2.57
N ILE A 42 5.37 3.47 -3.33
CA ILE A 42 4.14 2.88 -2.79
C ILE A 42 4.48 1.67 -1.88
N VAL A 43 5.39 0.80 -2.30
CA VAL A 43 5.81 -0.37 -1.52
C VAL A 43 6.47 0.08 -0.22
N ARG A 44 7.38 1.05 -0.26
CA ARG A 44 8.06 1.59 0.93
C ARG A 44 7.07 2.20 1.91
N ALA A 45 6.15 3.03 1.43
CA ALA A 45 5.10 3.64 2.24
C ALA A 45 4.19 2.57 2.89
N THR A 46 3.74 1.59 2.11
CA THR A 46 2.86 0.52 2.59
C THR A 46 3.58 -0.37 3.61
N MET A 47 4.82 -0.76 3.35
CA MET A 47 5.60 -1.58 4.28
C MET A 47 6.00 -0.85 5.55
N ARG A 48 6.15 0.47 5.53
CA ARG A 48 6.32 1.29 6.74
C ARG A 48 5.11 1.15 7.66
N GLU A 49 3.91 1.20 7.10
CA GLU A 49 2.67 1.04 7.86
C GLU A 49 2.49 -0.39 8.37
N VAL A 50 2.78 -1.40 7.55
CA VAL A 50 2.78 -2.81 8.00
C VAL A 50 3.69 -2.98 9.22
N LYS A 51 4.92 -2.46 9.19
CA LYS A 51 5.85 -2.52 10.33
C LYS A 51 5.30 -1.79 11.56
N ARG A 52 4.62 -0.66 11.38
CA ARG A 52 3.96 0.08 12.48
C ARG A 52 2.88 -0.79 13.13
N LEU A 53 2.04 -1.43 12.32
CA LEU A 53 0.99 -2.33 12.80
C LEU A 53 1.56 -3.57 13.49
N GLN A 54 2.62 -4.18 12.95
CA GLN A 54 3.29 -5.32 13.58
C GLN A 54 3.79 -4.95 14.99
N ARG A 55 4.43 -3.79 15.14
CA ARG A 55 4.86 -3.30 16.45
C ARG A 55 3.70 -3.07 17.40
N LYS A 56 2.61 -2.46 16.92
CA LYS A 56 1.46 -2.09 17.75
C LYS A 56 0.57 -3.27 18.15
N TYR A 57 0.40 -4.24 17.25
CA TYR A 57 -0.64 -5.27 17.37
C TYR A 57 -0.11 -6.70 17.33
N ASN A 58 1.18 -6.92 17.05
CA ASN A 58 1.75 -8.27 16.94
C ASN A 58 3.15 -8.38 17.57
N ALA A 59 3.43 -7.59 18.62
CA ALA A 59 4.72 -7.60 19.34
C ALA A 59 5.95 -7.45 18.41
N GLY A 60 5.80 -6.71 17.32
CA GLY A 60 6.85 -6.52 16.30
C GLY A 60 7.06 -7.71 15.36
N LYS A 61 6.31 -8.80 15.51
CA LYS A 61 6.41 -10.00 14.67
C LYS A 61 5.61 -9.84 13.37
N ALA A 62 6.06 -10.50 12.31
CA ALA A 62 5.29 -10.59 11.08
C ALA A 62 4.06 -11.51 11.25
N TRP A 63 3.00 -11.22 10.50
CA TRP A 63 1.86 -12.13 10.39
C TRP A 63 2.12 -13.23 9.36
N PRO A 64 1.46 -14.39 9.48
CA PRO A 64 1.38 -15.36 8.39
C PRO A 64 0.83 -14.71 7.10
N PRO A 65 1.31 -15.12 5.92
CA PRO A 65 0.79 -14.60 4.66
C PRO A 65 -0.68 -15.01 4.47
N VAL A 66 -1.44 -14.12 3.85
CA VAL A 66 -2.85 -14.34 3.45
C VAL A 66 -2.89 -14.46 1.93
N GLY A 67 -3.63 -15.44 1.40
CA GLY A 67 -3.71 -15.71 -0.03
C GLY A 67 -4.47 -14.62 -0.80
N ALA A 68 -4.18 -14.54 -2.10
CA ALA A 68 -4.90 -13.64 -3.00
C ALA A 68 -6.38 -14.08 -3.10
N GLY A 69 -7.31 -13.17 -2.79
CA GLY A 69 -8.76 -13.44 -2.83
C GLY A 69 -9.40 -13.71 -1.47
N GLU A 70 -8.61 -13.87 -0.41
CA GLU A 70 -9.12 -14.00 0.97
C GLU A 70 -9.51 -12.66 1.60
N LEU A 71 -9.10 -11.55 0.97
CA LEU A 71 -9.43 -10.19 1.40
C LEU A 71 -10.51 -9.57 0.51
N ARG A 72 -11.33 -8.69 1.12
CA ARG A 72 -12.26 -7.85 0.37
C ARG A 72 -11.49 -7.03 -0.66
N ARG A 73 -11.94 -7.08 -1.91
CA ARG A 73 -11.41 -6.30 -3.03
C ARG A 73 -12.20 -5.00 -3.20
N GLY A 74 -11.53 -3.96 -3.71
CA GLY A 74 -12.15 -2.67 -4.07
C GLY A 74 -11.86 -1.54 -3.08
N GLN A 75 -12.15 -0.30 -3.48
CA GLN A 75 -12.21 0.83 -2.54
C GLN A 75 -13.41 0.67 -1.60
N ARG A 76 -13.38 1.34 -0.44
CA ARG A 76 -14.59 1.57 0.36
C ARG A 76 -15.67 2.13 -0.55
N THR A 77 -16.89 1.63 -0.42
CA THR A 77 -18.03 2.28 -1.08
C THR A 77 -18.25 3.66 -0.45
N MET A 78 -18.88 4.59 -1.17
CA MET A 78 -19.18 5.93 -0.63
C MET A 78 -19.93 5.85 0.73
N ASP A 79 -20.83 4.87 0.87
CA ASP A 79 -21.56 4.57 2.11
C ASP A 79 -20.66 4.18 3.30
N GLU A 80 -19.50 3.59 3.03
CA GLU A 80 -18.54 3.16 4.04
C GLU A 80 -17.57 4.27 4.46
N MET A 81 -17.43 5.31 3.63
CA MET A 81 -16.64 6.51 3.98
C MET A 81 -17.42 7.38 4.95
N HIS A 82 -18.71 7.63 4.69
CA HIS A 82 -19.59 8.44 5.55
C HIS A 82 -19.66 7.93 7.00
N ARG A 83 -19.71 6.60 7.20
CA ARG A 83 -19.77 6.02 8.57
C ARG A 83 -18.48 6.21 9.38
N SER A 84 -17.35 6.48 8.73
CA SER A 84 -16.05 6.62 9.42
C SER A 84 -15.70 8.06 9.82
N GLU A 85 -16.44 9.06 9.31
CA GLU A 85 -16.23 10.47 9.65
C GLU A 85 -17.06 10.93 10.87
N ASP A 86 -18.06 10.14 11.27
CA ASP A 86 -18.93 10.40 12.44
C ASP A 86 -18.36 9.86 13.78
N LYS A 87 -17.05 9.55 13.87
CA LYS A 87 -16.47 8.95 15.09
C LYS A 87 -15.16 9.58 15.56
#